data_AF-A0A8T3UCD1-F1
#
_entry.id   AF-A0A8T3UCD1-F1
#
_cell.length_a   1.000
_cell.length_b   1.000
_cell.length_c   1.000
_cell.angle_alpha   90.00
_cell.angle_beta   90.00
_cell.angle_gamma   90.00
#
_symmetry.space_group_name_H-M   'P 1'
#
loop_
_entity.id
_entity.type
_entity.pdbx_description
1 polymer ?
#
loop_
_entity_poly.entity_id
_entity_poly.type
_entity_poly.pdbx_seq_one_letter_code
_entity_poly.pdbx_strand_id
1 'polypeptide(L)'
;MDFREYIGFSPTSENVTIKESVIRPIGQSSYPDDSDNKLIVEIEAVHAYPYVTRNSTRYAYQGLEDSLSEWTHPYNIPIIMHHNDQDGQIIGRAIDARLGDSERLVGSKALFITAEILDEKAQKDIKSGLLSTVSIGMTGHDVRCSICGQDLNEGPCEHVRGESYDGQTCCWDFFSMSPIELSYVIVPSDKYAKNIKVYDDGEYEQQSSTPSNLSIPQQGETGTNIRANESMDKEKLKVQEPETEVKTEVEGKETATEVEVPETKTPEVEEIPEIKGEEKTEIEELKGQIAELIKSNEALTAKVSNLADDLLAYKSEARKETASLIEGKEKLEEALKSVQEVKAGFDTFKTESEEKVKSEIASVKESFEDKIKTLDLANSTVTDPNAKNNKSTEVQVKEAAQQLKSITDVFNAFYK
;
A
#
# COMPACT_ATOMS: atom_id res chain seq x y z
N MET A 1 -31.64 -34.70 -1.89
CA MET A 1 -30.29 -34.50 -1.32
C MET A 1 -30.51 -34.20 0.14
N ASP A 2 -30.24 -35.18 1.00
CA ASP A 2 -30.40 -35.04 2.45
C ASP A 2 -29.21 -34.23 2.99
N PHE A 3 -29.49 -33.03 3.46
CA PHE A 3 -28.58 -32.29 4.31
C PHE A 3 -28.55 -33.00 5.68
N ARG A 4 -27.49 -33.75 5.94
CA ARG A 4 -27.14 -34.15 7.30
C ARG A 4 -26.06 -33.21 7.79
N GLU A 5 -26.47 -32.18 8.52
CA GLU A 5 -25.58 -31.57 9.51
C GLU A 5 -25.13 -32.69 10.46
N TYR A 6 -23.82 -32.72 10.74
CA TYR A 6 -23.22 -33.73 11.60
C TYR A 6 -23.70 -33.49 13.03
N ILE A 7 -24.80 -34.15 13.41
CA ILE A 7 -25.29 -34.12 14.79
C ILE A 7 -24.23 -34.83 15.63
N GLY A 8 -23.57 -34.07 16.50
CA GLY A 8 -22.55 -34.55 17.40
C GLY A 8 -22.99 -35.83 18.13
N PHE A 9 -22.04 -36.75 18.23
CA PHE A 9 -22.13 -38.01 18.96
C PHE A 9 -22.94 -37.88 20.25
N SER A 10 -24.10 -38.55 20.32
CA SER A 10 -24.93 -38.65 21.52
C SER A 10 -24.68 -40.01 22.18
N PRO A 11 -23.93 -40.09 23.28
CA PRO A 11 -23.60 -41.34 23.93
C PRO A 11 -24.82 -41.85 24.71
N THR A 12 -25.55 -42.78 24.11
CA THR A 12 -26.53 -43.61 24.83
C THR A 12 -25.99 -45.03 24.92
N SER A 13 -25.05 -45.25 25.84
CA SER A 13 -24.84 -46.59 26.42
C SER A 13 -24.08 -46.45 27.73
N GLU A 14 -24.68 -46.95 28.79
CA GLU A 14 -24.03 -47.18 30.08
C GLU A 14 -22.78 -48.03 29.83
N ASN A 15 -21.61 -47.51 30.24
CA ASN A 15 -20.25 -48.06 30.07
C ASN A 15 -19.41 -47.60 28.87
N VAL A 16 -19.57 -46.36 28.40
CA VAL A 16 -18.49 -45.66 27.69
C VAL A 16 -17.96 -44.56 28.59
N THR A 17 -16.77 -44.75 29.18
CA THR A 17 -16.02 -43.66 29.79
C THR A 17 -15.55 -42.76 28.66
N ILE A 18 -16.35 -41.76 28.33
CA ILE A 18 -15.94 -40.66 27.46
C ILE A 18 -14.79 -39.97 28.18
N LYS A 19 -13.58 -40.12 27.66
CA LYS A 19 -12.52 -39.16 28.00
C LYS A 19 -12.97 -37.85 27.37
N GLU A 20 -13.65 -37.05 28.17
CA GLU A 20 -13.95 -35.66 27.88
C GLU A 20 -12.62 -35.02 27.47
N SER A 21 -12.42 -34.78 26.18
CA SER A 21 -11.31 -33.96 25.72
C SER A 21 -11.59 -32.59 26.32
N VAL A 22 -10.87 -32.28 27.39
CA VAL A 22 -11.07 -31.04 28.15
C VAL A 22 -10.84 -29.88 27.19
N ILE A 23 -11.92 -29.30 26.65
CA ILE A 23 -11.89 -27.97 26.07
C ILE A 23 -11.68 -27.05 27.27
N ARG A 24 -10.41 -26.71 27.52
CA ARG A 24 -10.05 -25.83 28.61
C ARG A 24 -10.34 -24.39 28.18
N PRO A 25 -10.91 -23.57 29.07
CA PRO A 25 -10.95 -22.13 28.84
C PRO A 25 -9.51 -21.62 28.63
N ILE A 26 -9.33 -20.75 27.65
CA ILE A 26 -8.07 -20.08 27.35
C ILE A 26 -7.56 -19.42 28.63
N GLY A 27 -6.40 -19.87 29.13
CA GLY A 27 -5.74 -19.28 30.30
C GLY A 27 -5.09 -20.23 31.32
N GLN A 28 -5.21 -21.57 31.20
CA GLN A 28 -4.49 -22.50 32.09
C GLN A 28 -3.95 -23.73 31.35
N SER A 29 -2.68 -23.66 30.93
CA SER A 29 -1.89 -24.83 30.54
C SER A 29 -1.51 -25.61 31.81
N SER A 30 -1.74 -26.93 31.81
CA SER A 30 -1.24 -27.84 32.86
C SER A 30 -0.53 -29.06 32.25
N TYR A 31 0.09 -28.88 31.10
CA TYR A 31 1.19 -29.74 30.70
C TYR A 31 2.47 -29.14 31.28
N PRO A 32 3.49 -29.94 31.64
CA PRO A 32 4.83 -29.40 31.70
C PRO A 32 5.10 -28.72 30.36
N ASP A 33 5.29 -27.40 30.43
CA ASP A 33 5.68 -26.54 29.32
C ASP A 33 7.05 -27.02 28.86
N ASP A 34 7.06 -27.87 27.83
CA ASP A 34 8.27 -28.49 27.26
C ASP A 34 8.30 -28.25 25.74
N SER A 35 7.63 -27.18 25.29
CA SER A 35 7.74 -26.65 23.93
C SER A 35 8.15 -25.18 23.96
N ASP A 36 9.26 -24.89 24.63
CA ASP A 36 10.04 -23.62 24.57
C ASP A 36 10.68 -23.40 23.17
N ASN A 37 9.98 -23.75 22.09
CA ASN A 37 10.58 -23.76 20.75
C ASN A 37 9.56 -23.35 19.70
N LYS A 38 8.92 -22.19 19.90
CA LYS A 38 8.19 -21.48 18.84
C LYS A 38 9.11 -20.47 18.17
N LEU A 39 8.92 -20.29 16.87
CA LEU A 39 9.65 -19.29 16.09
C LEU A 39 8.65 -18.23 15.61
N ILE A 40 8.89 -16.97 15.97
CA ILE A 40 8.07 -15.86 15.47
C ILE A 40 8.74 -15.27 14.24
N VAL A 41 7.96 -15.07 13.17
CA VAL A 41 8.47 -14.54 11.91
C VAL A 41 7.62 -13.34 11.50
N GLU A 42 8.25 -12.18 11.33
CA GLU A 42 7.65 -11.05 10.65
C GLU A 42 7.86 -11.20 9.15
N ILE A 43 6.77 -11.10 8.39
CA ILE A 43 6.75 -11.39 6.96
C ILE A 43 6.14 -10.20 6.24
N GLU A 44 6.82 -9.69 5.23
CA GLU A 44 6.23 -8.77 4.25
C GLU A 44 5.56 -9.63 3.18
N ALA A 45 4.23 -9.71 3.22
CA ALA A 45 3.46 -10.78 2.59
C ALA A 45 2.94 -10.41 1.18
N VAL A 46 2.49 -9.17 0.98
CA VAL A 46 2.08 -8.66 -0.34
C VAL A 46 2.10 -7.13 -0.38
N HIS A 47 2.41 -6.56 -1.53
CA HIS A 47 2.35 -5.11 -1.76
C HIS A 47 0.98 -4.66 -2.24
N ALA A 48 0.56 -3.49 -1.76
CA ALA A 48 -0.66 -2.82 -2.19
C ALA A 48 -0.49 -2.17 -3.58
N TYR A 49 -1.62 -1.91 -4.23
CA TYR A 49 -1.73 -1.06 -5.41
C TYR A 49 -0.95 0.26 -5.18
N PRO A 50 -0.15 0.73 -6.16
CA PRO A 50 -0.14 0.36 -7.58
C PRO A 50 0.75 -0.84 -7.95
N TYR A 51 1.32 -1.56 -6.98
CA TYR A 51 2.17 -2.72 -7.28
C TYR A 51 1.39 -3.82 -8.03
N VAL A 52 2.03 -4.39 -9.06
CA VAL A 52 1.50 -5.50 -9.86
C VAL A 52 2.32 -6.75 -9.54
N THR A 53 1.64 -7.77 -9.02
CA THR A 53 2.25 -9.09 -8.82
C THR A 53 2.49 -9.80 -10.15
N ARG A 54 3.35 -10.81 -10.16
CA ARG A 54 3.71 -11.60 -11.36
C ARG A 54 2.52 -12.26 -12.05
N ASN A 55 1.47 -12.58 -11.30
CA ASN A 55 0.27 -13.19 -11.85
C ASN A 55 -0.75 -12.12 -12.33
N SER A 56 -0.32 -10.86 -12.48
CA SER A 56 -1.13 -9.71 -12.90
C SER A 56 -2.32 -9.43 -11.97
N THR A 57 -2.07 -9.52 -10.66
CA THR A 57 -3.03 -9.14 -9.61
C THR A 57 -2.56 -7.86 -8.93
N ARG A 58 -3.49 -6.96 -8.61
CA ARG A 58 -3.26 -5.77 -7.79
C ARG A 58 -4.24 -5.77 -6.61
N TYR A 59 -3.74 -5.45 -5.43
CA TYR A 59 -4.52 -5.45 -4.20
C TYR A 59 -4.79 -4.02 -3.75
N ALA A 60 -6.04 -3.59 -3.72
CA ALA A 60 -6.38 -2.25 -3.24
C ALA A 60 -6.00 -2.11 -1.77
N TYR A 61 -5.42 -0.96 -1.40
CA TYR A 61 -5.01 -0.69 -0.02
C TYR A 61 -6.16 -0.86 0.96
N GLN A 62 -7.33 -0.29 0.65
CA GLN A 62 -8.51 -0.38 1.52
C GLN A 62 -8.96 -1.83 1.72
N GLY A 63 -9.00 -2.64 0.67
CA GLY A 63 -9.40 -4.03 0.81
C GLY A 63 -8.42 -4.84 1.67
N LEU A 64 -7.11 -4.52 1.62
CA LEU A 64 -6.13 -5.14 2.51
C LEU A 64 -6.33 -4.67 3.95
N GLU A 65 -6.64 -3.39 4.15
CA GLU A 65 -6.91 -2.79 5.47
C GLU A 65 -8.13 -3.44 6.13
N ASP A 66 -9.21 -3.60 5.36
CA ASP A 66 -10.44 -4.23 5.81
C ASP A 66 -10.23 -5.71 6.18
N SER A 67 -9.29 -6.40 5.50
CA SER A 67 -8.96 -7.80 5.75
C SER A 67 -8.09 -8.07 6.99
N LEU A 68 -7.51 -7.03 7.62
CA LEU A 68 -6.50 -7.19 8.68
C LEU A 68 -6.99 -8.06 9.85
N SER A 69 -8.21 -7.79 10.33
CA SER A 69 -8.77 -8.54 11.46
C SER A 69 -9.04 -10.02 11.16
N GLU A 70 -9.25 -10.35 9.88
CA GLU A 70 -9.58 -11.70 9.45
C GLU A 70 -8.37 -12.64 9.45
N TRP A 71 -7.15 -12.11 9.54
CA TRP A 71 -5.94 -12.92 9.69
C TRP A 71 -5.85 -13.63 11.04
N THR A 72 -6.51 -13.08 12.06
CA THR A 72 -6.45 -13.59 13.45
C THR A 72 -7.82 -13.93 14.02
N HIS A 73 -8.91 -13.59 13.34
CA HIS A 73 -10.29 -13.82 13.78
C HIS A 73 -11.16 -14.41 12.66
N PRO A 74 -12.06 -15.39 12.93
CA PRO A 74 -12.37 -16.01 14.22
C PRO A 74 -11.33 -17.02 14.71
N TYR A 75 -10.34 -17.31 13.88
CA TYR A 75 -9.17 -18.11 14.20
C TYR A 75 -8.00 -17.60 13.39
N ASN A 76 -6.80 -17.89 13.88
CA ASN A 76 -5.55 -17.54 13.21
C ASN A 76 -5.38 -18.31 11.90
N ILE A 77 -5.24 -17.56 10.80
CA ILE A 77 -5.09 -18.09 9.44
C ILE A 77 -3.84 -18.98 9.34
N PRO A 78 -3.94 -20.15 8.70
CA PRO A 78 -2.83 -21.10 8.64
C PRO A 78 -1.67 -20.60 7.77
N ILE A 79 -0.47 -20.94 8.22
CA ILE A 79 0.76 -20.85 7.43
C ILE A 79 1.06 -22.23 6.87
N ILE A 80 1.17 -22.37 5.55
CA ILE A 80 1.27 -23.67 4.87
C ILE A 80 2.50 -23.77 3.95
N MET A 81 2.76 -25.00 3.49
CA MET A 81 3.77 -25.27 2.46
C MET A 81 3.15 -25.38 1.06
N HIS A 82 3.85 -24.86 0.05
CA HIS A 82 3.61 -25.12 -1.39
C HIS A 82 2.27 -24.66 -1.97
N HIS A 83 1.58 -23.71 -1.33
CA HIS A 83 0.33 -23.11 -1.84
C HIS A 83 -0.75 -24.16 -2.16
N ASN A 84 -0.97 -25.11 -1.24
CA ASN A 84 -1.98 -26.14 -1.35
C ASN A 84 -3.04 -25.98 -0.25
N ASP A 85 -4.13 -25.30 -0.54
CA ASP A 85 -5.17 -24.96 0.43
C ASP A 85 -6.11 -26.13 0.80
N GLN A 86 -6.03 -27.27 0.10
CA GLN A 86 -6.85 -28.45 0.36
C GLN A 86 -6.20 -29.41 1.36
N ASP A 87 -4.91 -29.72 1.17
CA ASP A 87 -4.17 -30.70 1.96
C ASP A 87 -2.71 -30.28 2.23
N GLY A 88 -2.39 -28.99 2.11
CA GLY A 88 -1.08 -28.45 2.45
C GLY A 88 -0.73 -28.65 3.92
N GLN A 89 0.54 -28.96 4.18
CA GLN A 89 1.06 -29.07 5.54
C GLN A 89 0.99 -27.70 6.22
N ILE A 90 0.19 -27.60 7.28
CA ILE A 90 0.17 -26.44 8.17
C ILE A 90 1.40 -26.50 9.07
N ILE A 91 2.22 -25.46 9.02
CA ILE A 91 3.48 -25.35 9.78
C ILE A 91 3.42 -24.25 10.87
N GLY A 92 2.38 -23.42 10.84
CA GLY A 92 2.24 -22.29 11.75
C GLY A 92 0.90 -21.57 11.56
N ARG A 93 0.74 -20.44 12.25
CA ARG A 93 -0.45 -19.59 12.16
C ARG A 93 -0.11 -18.10 12.23
N ALA A 94 -0.87 -17.27 11.54
CA ALA A 94 -0.78 -15.81 11.64
C ALA A 94 -1.26 -15.35 13.01
N ILE A 95 -0.45 -14.60 13.75
CA ILE A 95 -0.77 -14.09 15.10
C ILE A 95 -1.00 -12.58 15.13
N ASP A 96 -0.59 -11.88 14.08
CA ASP A 96 -0.84 -10.45 13.88
C ASP A 96 -0.78 -10.11 12.39
N ALA A 97 -1.48 -9.04 12.00
CA ALA A 97 -1.48 -8.51 10.64
C ALA A 97 -1.56 -6.98 10.68
N ARG A 98 -0.72 -6.32 9.88
CA ARG A 98 -0.73 -4.86 9.76
C ARG A 98 -0.41 -4.39 8.35
N LEU A 99 -0.85 -3.18 8.02
CA LEU A 99 -0.33 -2.44 6.87
C LEU A 99 0.83 -1.54 7.32
N GLY A 100 1.77 -1.31 6.41
CA GLY A 100 2.88 -0.40 6.67
C GLY A 100 3.63 0.00 5.40
N ASP A 101 4.62 0.87 5.55
CA ASP A 101 5.62 1.11 4.51
C ASP A 101 6.44 -0.16 4.27
N SER A 102 6.58 -0.53 3.00
CA SER A 102 7.40 -1.68 2.60
C SER A 102 8.87 -1.45 2.98
N GLU A 103 9.50 -2.49 3.52
CA GLU A 103 10.95 -2.47 3.82
C GLU A 103 11.78 -2.85 2.58
N ARG A 104 11.15 -3.39 1.54
CA ARG A 104 11.81 -3.90 0.32
C ARG A 104 11.61 -3.00 -0.89
N LEU A 105 10.47 -2.32 -0.97
CA LEU A 105 10.06 -1.49 -2.09
C LEU A 105 9.72 -0.08 -1.60
N VAL A 106 10.75 0.78 -1.59
CA VAL A 106 10.65 2.16 -1.12
C VAL A 106 9.48 2.89 -1.78
N GLY A 107 8.65 3.54 -0.97
CA GLY A 107 7.49 4.31 -1.42
C GLY A 107 6.23 3.47 -1.68
N SER A 108 6.27 2.16 -1.44
CA SER A 108 5.10 1.28 -1.52
C SER A 108 4.58 0.91 -0.14
N LYS A 109 3.30 0.58 -0.06
CA LYS A 109 2.68 -0.01 1.14
C LYS A 109 2.60 -1.52 1.00
N ALA A 110 2.71 -2.24 2.10
CA ALA A 110 2.63 -3.69 2.13
C ALA A 110 1.81 -4.19 3.33
N LEU A 111 1.22 -5.37 3.16
CA LEU A 111 0.69 -6.20 4.22
C LEU A 111 1.83 -6.96 4.89
N PHE A 112 1.92 -6.82 6.20
CA PHE A 112 2.83 -7.56 7.05
C PHE A 112 2.03 -8.55 7.88
N ILE A 113 2.50 -9.80 7.91
CA ILE A 113 1.95 -10.86 8.75
C ILE A 113 3.03 -11.27 9.74
N THR A 114 2.66 -11.30 11.01
CA THR A 114 3.47 -11.96 12.03
C THR A 114 2.95 -13.37 12.18
N ALA A 115 3.81 -14.37 12.01
CA ALA A 115 3.47 -15.77 12.09
C ALA A 115 4.18 -16.46 13.24
N GLU A 116 3.47 -17.33 13.94
CA GLU A 116 4.04 -18.32 14.86
C GLU A 116 4.24 -19.63 14.10
N ILE A 117 5.49 -20.08 13.97
CA ILE A 117 5.86 -21.32 13.29
C ILE A 117 6.11 -22.41 14.34
N LEU A 118 5.35 -23.49 14.26
CA LEU A 118 5.32 -24.58 15.23
C LEU A 118 6.04 -25.85 14.72
N ASP A 119 6.17 -26.01 13.40
CA ASP A 119 6.85 -27.17 12.82
C ASP A 119 8.38 -27.01 12.92
N GLU A 120 9.04 -27.90 13.67
CA GLU A 120 10.49 -27.82 13.92
C GLU A 120 11.35 -27.83 12.64
N LYS A 121 10.91 -28.56 11.60
CA LYS A 121 11.64 -28.60 10.34
C LYS A 121 11.51 -27.25 9.62
N ALA A 122 10.30 -26.70 9.56
CA ALA A 122 10.05 -25.39 9.00
C ALA A 122 10.83 -24.30 9.75
N GLN A 123 10.90 -24.37 11.08
CA GLN A 123 11.73 -23.45 11.88
C GLN A 123 13.20 -23.48 11.46
N LYS A 124 13.80 -24.68 11.33
CA LYS A 124 15.19 -24.86 10.87
C LYS A 124 15.38 -24.35 9.44
N ASP A 125 14.44 -24.63 8.56
CA ASP A 125 14.50 -24.21 7.15
C ASP A 125 14.33 -22.69 7.01
N ILE A 126 13.55 -22.04 7.88
CA ILE A 126 13.42 -20.57 7.95
C ILE A 126 14.71 -19.94 8.47
N LYS A 127 15.27 -20.45 9.58
CA LYS A 127 16.54 -19.98 10.16
C LYS A 127 17.71 -20.11 9.19
N SER A 128 17.76 -21.18 8.41
CA SER A 128 18.78 -21.38 7.37
C SER A 128 18.53 -20.56 6.09
N GLY A 129 17.37 -19.94 5.94
CA GLY A 129 16.98 -19.19 4.75
C GLY A 129 16.48 -20.05 3.58
N LEU A 130 16.36 -21.37 3.76
CA LEU A 130 15.77 -22.27 2.75
C LEU A 130 14.30 -21.94 2.51
N LEU A 131 13.55 -21.65 3.58
CA LEU A 131 12.20 -21.07 3.51
C LEU A 131 12.28 -19.57 3.77
N SER A 132 12.30 -18.78 2.69
CA SER A 132 12.43 -17.32 2.78
C SER A 132 11.28 -16.57 2.12
N THR A 133 10.76 -17.06 0.99
CA THR A 133 9.75 -16.38 0.18
C THR A 133 8.36 -16.93 0.40
N VAL A 134 7.36 -16.05 0.32
CA VAL A 134 5.97 -16.40 0.63
C VAL A 134 4.99 -15.89 -0.43
N SER A 135 3.80 -16.49 -0.49
CA SER A 135 2.66 -15.95 -1.21
C SER A 135 1.45 -15.97 -0.29
N ILE A 136 0.44 -15.17 -0.63
CA ILE A 136 -0.84 -15.17 0.07
C ILE A 136 -1.92 -15.81 -0.80
N GLY A 137 -2.85 -16.50 -0.15
CA GLY A 137 -4.08 -17.02 -0.76
C GLY A 137 -5.28 -16.27 -0.21
N MET A 138 -5.99 -15.53 -1.07
CA MET A 138 -7.15 -14.70 -0.70
C MET A 138 -8.39 -15.14 -1.48
N THR A 139 -9.56 -15.06 -0.85
CA THR A 139 -10.86 -15.05 -1.52
C THR A 139 -11.18 -13.61 -1.93
N GLY A 140 -11.48 -13.36 -3.20
CA GLY A 140 -11.88 -12.02 -3.67
C GLY A 140 -13.39 -11.87 -3.75
N HIS A 141 -13.95 -10.90 -3.02
CA HIS A 141 -15.40 -10.61 -3.00
C HIS A 141 -15.78 -9.49 -3.99
N ASP A 142 -14.86 -8.58 -4.28
CA ASP A 142 -14.94 -7.60 -5.37
C ASP A 142 -13.63 -7.65 -6.15
N VAL A 143 -13.67 -8.25 -7.34
CA VAL A 143 -12.49 -8.44 -8.20
C VAL A 143 -12.80 -7.91 -9.59
N ARG A 144 -12.15 -6.81 -9.99
CA ARG A 144 -12.48 -6.15 -11.26
C ARG A 144 -11.39 -6.30 -12.30
N CYS A 145 -11.81 -6.39 -13.56
CA CYS A 145 -10.90 -6.26 -14.69
C CYS A 145 -10.38 -4.82 -14.79
N SER A 146 -9.06 -4.64 -14.82
CA SER A 146 -8.46 -3.30 -14.91
C SER A 146 -8.70 -2.56 -16.22
N ILE A 147 -9.17 -3.25 -17.27
CA ILE A 147 -9.39 -2.67 -18.61
C ILE A 147 -10.82 -2.14 -18.75
N CYS A 148 -11.82 -2.94 -18.34
CA CYS A 148 -13.23 -2.59 -18.53
C CYS A 148 -13.99 -2.32 -17.23
N GLY A 149 -13.41 -2.60 -16.06
CA GLY A 149 -14.04 -2.39 -14.75
C GLY A 149 -15.10 -3.43 -14.36
N GLN A 150 -15.37 -4.44 -15.22
CA GLN A 150 -16.31 -5.52 -14.93
C GLN A 150 -15.89 -6.29 -13.68
N ASP A 151 -16.83 -6.54 -12.78
CA ASP A 151 -16.66 -7.47 -11.67
C ASP A 151 -16.67 -8.91 -12.20
N LEU A 152 -15.57 -9.62 -11.96
CA LEU A 152 -15.32 -10.97 -12.44
C LEU A 152 -16.10 -12.03 -11.66
N ASN A 153 -16.65 -11.67 -10.49
CA ASN A 153 -17.58 -12.51 -9.75
C ASN A 153 -18.97 -12.56 -10.39
N GLU A 154 -19.35 -11.53 -11.16
CA GLU A 154 -20.60 -11.51 -11.94
C GLU A 154 -20.48 -12.26 -13.28
N GLY A 155 -19.25 -12.48 -13.74
CA GLY A 155 -18.95 -13.26 -14.94
C GLY A 155 -17.65 -12.81 -15.62
N PRO A 156 -17.06 -13.67 -16.47
CA PRO A 156 -15.85 -13.31 -17.19
C PRO A 156 -16.13 -12.21 -18.22
N CYS A 157 -15.15 -11.34 -18.45
CA CYS A 157 -15.14 -10.41 -19.58
C CYS A 157 -14.22 -10.93 -20.70
N GLU A 158 -14.14 -10.20 -21.82
CA GLU A 158 -13.32 -10.56 -22.98
C GLU A 158 -11.80 -10.37 -22.74
N HIS A 159 -11.41 -9.70 -21.66
CA HIS A 159 -10.01 -9.40 -21.34
C HIS A 159 -9.34 -10.57 -20.61
N VAL A 160 -8.22 -11.02 -21.15
CA VAL A 160 -7.41 -12.10 -20.58
C VAL A 160 -6.38 -11.49 -19.62
N ARG A 161 -6.34 -12.00 -18.39
CA ARG A 161 -5.39 -11.55 -17.37
C ARG A 161 -3.96 -11.71 -17.86
N GLY A 162 -3.16 -10.64 -17.76
CA GLY A 162 -1.77 -10.59 -18.21
C GLY A 162 -1.57 -10.18 -19.67
N GLU A 163 -2.62 -10.13 -20.49
CA GLU A 163 -2.55 -9.64 -21.86
C GLU A 163 -2.63 -8.10 -21.93
N SER A 164 -2.10 -7.53 -23.01
CA SER A 164 -2.04 -6.07 -23.21
C SER A 164 -3.14 -5.56 -24.14
N TYR A 165 -3.83 -4.50 -23.72
CA TYR A 165 -4.91 -3.82 -24.43
C TYR A 165 -4.63 -2.33 -24.41
N ASP A 166 -4.53 -1.70 -25.58
CA ASP A 166 -4.26 -0.25 -25.72
C ASP A 166 -3.07 0.26 -24.89
N GLY A 167 -2.04 -0.57 -24.75
CA GLY A 167 -0.83 -0.25 -23.98
C GLY A 167 -0.95 -0.49 -22.46
N GLN A 168 -2.09 -0.97 -21.97
CA GLN A 168 -2.31 -1.37 -20.58
C GLN A 168 -2.40 -2.88 -20.44
N THR A 169 -1.67 -3.47 -19.50
CA THR A 169 -1.82 -4.90 -19.17
C THR A 169 -3.08 -5.12 -18.33
N CYS A 170 -3.91 -6.08 -18.72
CA CYS A 170 -5.09 -6.50 -17.96
C CYS A 170 -4.67 -7.13 -16.64
N CYS A 171 -4.96 -6.44 -15.55
CA CYS A 171 -4.80 -6.92 -14.19
C CYS A 171 -6.16 -7.25 -13.58
N TRP A 172 -6.15 -8.09 -12.55
CA TRP A 172 -7.30 -8.27 -11.66
C TRP A 172 -7.08 -7.42 -10.42
N ASP A 173 -8.01 -6.49 -10.19
CA ASP A 173 -7.97 -5.55 -9.08
C ASP A 173 -8.87 -6.07 -7.97
N PHE A 174 -8.26 -6.49 -6.87
CA PHE A 174 -8.97 -6.94 -5.68
C PHE A 174 -9.31 -5.72 -4.83
N PHE A 175 -10.59 -5.38 -4.73
CA PHE A 175 -11.09 -4.27 -3.92
C PHE A 175 -11.61 -4.74 -2.56
N SER A 176 -12.13 -5.96 -2.46
CA SER A 176 -12.57 -6.59 -1.22
C SER A 176 -12.13 -8.05 -1.22
N MET A 177 -11.58 -8.52 -0.10
CA MET A 177 -10.98 -9.84 0.00
C MET A 177 -10.89 -10.35 1.43
N SER A 178 -10.85 -11.68 1.58
CA SER A 178 -10.65 -12.38 2.85
C SER A 178 -9.48 -13.36 2.77
N PRO A 179 -8.66 -13.48 3.83
CA PRO A 179 -7.54 -14.40 3.83
C PRO A 179 -7.95 -15.86 3.94
N ILE A 180 -7.22 -16.72 3.24
CA ILE A 180 -7.34 -18.18 3.30
C ILE A 180 -6.09 -18.77 3.94
N GLU A 181 -4.92 -18.34 3.47
CA GLU A 181 -3.61 -18.85 3.89
C GLU A 181 -2.47 -17.88 3.56
N LEU A 182 -1.33 -18.12 4.20
CA LEU A 182 -0.03 -17.66 3.72
C LEU A 182 0.89 -18.87 3.55
N SER A 183 1.57 -18.95 2.42
CA SER A 183 2.34 -20.13 2.04
C SER A 183 3.79 -19.82 1.78
N TYR A 184 4.69 -20.67 2.28
CA TYR A 184 6.08 -20.66 1.81
C TYR A 184 6.16 -21.32 0.44
N VAL A 185 6.70 -20.59 -0.52
CA VAL A 185 6.77 -20.98 -1.93
C VAL A 185 8.14 -20.66 -2.52
N ILE A 186 8.52 -21.42 -3.54
CA ILE A 186 9.79 -21.22 -4.25
C ILE A 186 9.73 -19.94 -5.10
N VAL A 187 8.59 -19.70 -5.76
CA VAL A 187 8.39 -18.53 -6.63
C VAL A 187 7.13 -17.81 -6.18
N PRO A 188 7.25 -16.68 -5.46
CA PRO A 188 6.10 -15.94 -4.98
C PRO A 188 5.44 -15.13 -6.11
N SER A 189 4.13 -14.90 -5.98
CA SER A 189 3.38 -14.04 -6.92
C SER A 189 3.88 -12.60 -6.82
N ASP A 190 4.03 -12.08 -5.60
CA ASP A 190 4.75 -10.85 -5.32
C ASP A 190 6.27 -11.10 -5.31
N LYS A 191 7.04 -10.35 -6.10
CA LYS A 191 8.50 -10.58 -6.22
C LYS A 191 9.27 -10.30 -4.94
N TYR A 192 8.74 -9.47 -4.05
CA TYR A 192 9.41 -8.96 -2.88
C TYR A 192 8.86 -9.56 -1.57
N ALA A 193 7.86 -10.44 -1.65
CA ALA A 193 7.26 -11.08 -0.49
C ALA A 193 8.16 -12.14 0.14
N LYS A 194 8.57 -11.90 1.40
CA LYS A 194 9.52 -12.73 2.14
C LYS A 194 9.57 -12.38 3.63
N ASN A 195 10.26 -13.23 4.40
CA ASN A 195 10.61 -12.95 5.79
C ASN A 195 11.42 -11.64 5.92
N ILE A 196 11.10 -10.88 6.96
CA ILE A 196 11.75 -9.62 7.34
C ILE A 196 12.60 -9.83 8.59
N LYS A 197 12.00 -10.39 9.64
CA LYS A 197 12.68 -10.73 10.90
C LYS A 197 12.22 -12.08 11.40
N VAL A 198 13.12 -12.75 12.10
CA VAL A 198 12.90 -14.04 12.75
C VAL A 198 13.34 -13.87 14.19
N TYR A 199 12.46 -14.17 15.13
CA TYR A 199 12.68 -14.06 16.56
C TYR A 199 12.59 -15.44 17.19
N ASP A 200 13.57 -15.74 18.04
CA ASP A 200 13.51 -16.92 18.89
C ASP A 200 12.49 -16.71 20.02
N ASP A 201 12.16 -17.79 20.72
CA ASP A 201 11.12 -17.76 21.74
C ASP A 201 11.41 -16.71 22.83
N GLY A 202 10.38 -15.95 23.19
CA GLY A 202 10.45 -14.88 24.20
C GLY A 202 11.06 -13.54 23.73
N GLU A 203 11.58 -13.43 22.51
CA GLU A 203 12.19 -12.18 22.01
C GLU A 203 11.19 -11.22 21.35
N TYR A 204 9.99 -11.71 21.01
CA TYR A 204 8.98 -10.91 20.32
C TYR A 204 8.05 -10.19 21.31
N GLU A 205 8.14 -8.87 21.37
CA GLU A 205 7.13 -8.02 22.02
C GLU A 205 6.06 -7.61 21.01
N GLN A 206 4.83 -8.08 21.23
CA GLN A 206 3.70 -7.78 20.36
C GLN A 206 3.42 -6.27 20.38
N GLN A 207 3.52 -5.61 19.22
CA GLN A 207 3.22 -4.19 19.11
C GLN A 207 1.71 -3.98 19.23
N SER A 208 1.24 -3.50 20.38
CA SER A 208 -0.18 -3.22 20.61
C SER A 208 -0.66 -2.03 19.77
N SER A 209 -1.31 -2.29 18.64
CA SER A 209 -2.04 -1.28 17.86
C SER A 209 -3.50 -1.23 18.32
N THR A 210 -3.73 -0.71 19.53
CA THR A 210 -5.10 -0.30 19.93
C THR A 210 -5.17 1.23 19.89
N PRO A 211 -5.95 1.85 18.98
CA PRO A 211 -6.39 3.21 19.21
C PRO A 211 -7.32 3.19 20.43
N SER A 212 -6.80 3.64 21.57
CA SER A 212 -7.60 3.89 22.76
C SER A 212 -8.69 4.92 22.44
N ASN A 213 -9.90 4.45 22.18
CA ASN A 213 -11.08 5.29 22.14
C ASN A 213 -12.19 4.69 23.02
N LEU A 214 -12.62 5.56 23.94
CA LEU A 214 -13.90 5.55 24.65
C LEU A 214 -14.22 4.30 25.48
N SER A 215 -13.82 4.35 26.75
CA SER A 215 -14.61 3.71 27.81
C SER A 215 -16.01 4.34 27.84
N ILE A 216 -16.97 3.69 27.18
CA ILE A 216 -18.40 3.90 27.44
C ILE A 216 -18.69 3.25 28.79
N PRO A 217 -19.03 4.00 29.85
CA PRO A 217 -19.36 3.39 31.13
C PRO A 217 -20.74 2.75 31.04
N GLN A 218 -20.81 1.42 31.16
CA GLN A 218 -22.06 0.73 31.47
C GLN A 218 -22.51 1.16 32.87
N GLN A 219 -23.61 1.91 32.92
CA GLN A 219 -24.36 2.13 34.15
C GLN A 219 -25.08 0.84 34.55
N GLY A 220 -24.82 0.40 35.79
CA GLY A 220 -25.53 -0.66 36.49
C GLY A 220 -25.38 -0.45 37.99
N GLU A 221 -26.25 0.41 38.53
CA GLU A 221 -26.79 0.39 39.89
C GLU A 221 -25.86 0.03 41.07
N THR A 222 -25.48 1.04 41.84
CA THR A 222 -25.89 1.19 43.26
C THR A 222 -25.33 2.52 43.78
N GLY A 223 -26.20 3.28 44.43
CA GLY A 223 -26.01 4.72 44.63
C GLY A 223 -25.11 5.09 45.80
N THR A 224 -24.58 6.31 45.73
CA THR A 224 -24.73 7.27 46.82
C THR A 224 -24.51 8.69 46.28
N ASN A 225 -25.41 9.60 46.68
CA ASN A 225 -25.38 11.03 46.38
C ASN A 225 -24.05 11.67 46.82
N ILE A 226 -23.55 12.66 46.07
CA ILE A 226 -23.22 14.00 46.60
C ILE A 226 -23.22 15.01 45.44
N ARG A 227 -23.72 16.19 45.80
CA ARG A 227 -24.22 17.31 45.02
C ARG A 227 -23.10 18.20 44.49
N ALA A 228 -23.39 18.83 43.34
CA ALA A 228 -22.61 19.86 42.65
C ALA A 228 -22.08 20.98 43.55
N ASN A 229 -20.94 21.55 43.14
CA ASN A 229 -20.63 22.98 43.26
C ASN A 229 -19.85 23.43 42.02
N GLU A 230 -20.47 24.32 41.24
CA GLU A 230 -19.79 25.15 40.25
C GLU A 230 -18.93 26.19 41.00
N SER A 231 -17.71 26.41 40.53
CA SER A 231 -17.04 27.70 40.71
C SER A 231 -16.09 27.92 39.54
N MET A 232 -16.42 28.94 38.76
CA MET A 232 -15.55 29.59 37.80
C MET A 232 -14.35 30.16 38.53
N ASP A 233 -13.14 30.03 37.98
CA ASP A 233 -12.16 31.10 38.04
C ASP A 233 -11.30 31.12 36.77
N LYS A 234 -11.33 32.29 36.14
CA LYS A 234 -10.58 32.66 34.94
C LYS A 234 -9.24 33.22 35.42
N GLU A 235 -8.13 32.69 34.92
CA GLU A 235 -6.92 33.51 34.75
C GLU A 235 -6.32 33.30 33.35
N LYS A 236 -6.21 34.44 32.65
CA LYS A 236 -5.54 34.65 31.37
C LYS A 236 -4.02 34.65 31.58
N LEU A 237 -3.25 34.15 30.62
CA LEU A 237 -2.00 34.77 30.17
C LEU A 237 -1.64 34.19 28.78
N LYS A 238 -2.00 34.88 27.69
CA LYS A 238 -1.19 35.81 26.88
C LYS A 238 -0.11 35.12 26.00
N VAL A 239 -0.44 35.10 24.72
CA VAL A 239 0.40 34.91 23.53
C VAL A 239 1.55 35.92 23.49
N GLN A 240 2.73 35.48 23.06
CA GLN A 240 3.71 36.30 22.36
C GLN A 240 4.66 35.39 21.56
N GLU A 241 4.58 35.48 20.23
CA GLU A 241 5.69 35.20 19.32
C GLU A 241 6.80 36.24 19.55
N PRO A 242 8.06 35.92 19.22
CA PRO A 242 8.69 36.77 18.21
C PRO A 242 9.65 36.04 17.26
N GLU A 243 9.69 36.58 16.04
CA GLU A 243 10.75 36.44 15.05
C GLU A 243 12.07 37.13 15.50
N THR A 244 13.13 36.92 14.71
CA THR A 244 14.38 37.69 14.54
C THR A 244 15.66 37.18 15.25
N GLU A 245 16.49 36.54 14.43
CA GLU A 245 17.85 36.93 14.03
C GLU A 245 19.03 37.08 15.04
N VAL A 246 20.14 36.44 14.62
CA VAL A 246 21.57 36.78 14.81
C VAL A 246 22.39 36.04 15.88
N LYS A 247 23.31 35.21 15.35
CA LYS A 247 24.74 34.97 15.72
C LYS A 247 25.21 35.45 17.10
N THR A 248 25.86 34.56 17.87
CA THR A 248 27.34 34.46 17.96
C THR A 248 27.74 33.35 18.94
N GLU A 249 28.90 32.75 18.64
CA GLU A 249 29.79 31.89 19.43
C GLU A 249 29.74 32.08 20.96
N VAL A 250 29.82 30.99 21.74
CA VAL A 250 30.80 30.83 22.85
C VAL A 250 31.12 29.34 23.05
N GLU A 251 32.41 29.11 23.24
CA GLU A 251 33.14 27.92 23.68
C GLU A 251 32.49 27.10 24.83
N GLY A 252 32.74 25.78 24.76
CA GLY A 252 33.32 24.96 25.83
C GLY A 252 32.61 24.91 27.19
N LYS A 253 31.96 23.77 27.47
CA LYS A 253 32.15 23.09 28.77
C LYS A 253 31.86 21.60 28.69
N GLU A 254 32.93 20.83 28.63
CA GLU A 254 32.95 19.45 29.09
C GLU A 254 32.36 19.40 30.50
N THR A 255 31.42 18.48 30.72
CA THR A 255 31.13 18.00 32.07
C THR A 255 31.01 16.50 31.99
N ALA A 256 32.17 15.85 32.14
CA ALA A 256 32.26 14.47 32.57
C ALA A 256 31.54 14.35 33.91
N THR A 257 30.57 13.44 34.00
CA THR A 257 30.07 12.98 35.30
C THR A 257 30.74 11.65 35.58
N GLU A 258 31.70 11.74 36.48
CA GLU A 258 32.47 10.69 37.12
C GLU A 258 31.51 9.74 37.86
N VAL A 259 31.47 8.47 37.45
CA VAL A 259 30.94 7.40 38.29
C VAL A 259 32.16 6.66 38.84
N GLU A 260 32.46 6.93 40.11
CA GLU A 260 33.53 6.32 40.88
C GLU A 260 33.37 4.78 40.89
N VAL A 261 34.36 4.09 40.32
CA VAL A 261 34.57 2.65 40.51
C VAL A 261 35.33 2.49 41.83
N PRO A 262 34.84 1.72 42.81
CA PRO A 262 35.53 1.56 44.08
C PRO A 262 36.84 0.78 43.87
N GLU A 263 37.94 1.35 44.36
CA GLU A 263 39.25 0.69 44.46
C GLU A 263 39.15 -0.57 45.33
N THR A 264 39.04 -1.74 44.70
CA THR A 264 39.39 -3.01 45.35
C THR A 264 40.89 -3.22 45.27
N LYS A 265 41.50 -3.11 46.46
CA LYS A 265 42.90 -3.43 46.77
C LYS A 265 43.34 -4.74 46.11
N THR A 266 44.50 -4.68 45.47
CA THR A 266 45.33 -5.83 45.13
C THR A 266 45.48 -6.77 46.32
N PRO A 267 45.07 -8.04 46.23
CA PRO A 267 45.53 -9.04 47.16
C PRO A 267 46.99 -9.37 46.82
N GLU A 268 47.77 -9.39 47.89
CA GLU A 268 49.17 -9.77 47.97
C GLU A 268 49.40 -11.14 47.31
N VAL A 269 50.52 -11.24 46.60
CA VAL A 269 50.98 -12.45 45.92
C VAL A 269 51.31 -13.51 46.98
N GLU A 270 50.39 -14.46 47.21
CA GLU A 270 50.71 -15.71 47.90
C GLU A 270 51.32 -16.70 46.91
N GLU A 271 52.40 -17.35 47.36
CA GLU A 271 53.26 -18.24 46.58
C GLU A 271 52.49 -19.36 45.87
N ILE A 272 52.70 -19.46 44.57
CA ILE A 272 52.20 -20.51 43.69
C ILE A 272 52.79 -21.86 44.16
N PRO A 273 51.97 -22.88 44.50
CA PRO A 273 52.50 -24.22 44.71
C PRO A 273 52.95 -24.77 43.36
N GLU A 274 54.11 -25.41 43.36
CA GLU A 274 54.77 -25.93 42.17
C GLU A 274 53.91 -27.00 41.46
N ILE A 275 53.17 -26.61 40.41
CA ILE A 275 52.33 -27.51 39.62
C ILE A 275 53.19 -28.21 38.55
N LYS A 276 53.22 -29.54 38.58
CA LYS A 276 54.00 -30.36 37.65
C LYS A 276 53.32 -30.54 36.28
N GLY A 277 54.12 -30.48 35.23
CA GLY A 277 53.95 -31.23 33.98
C GLY A 277 52.86 -30.72 33.03
N GLU A 278 51.62 -31.16 33.23
CA GLU A 278 50.54 -31.15 32.21
C GLU A 278 49.55 -29.97 32.39
N GLU A 279 49.21 -29.58 33.63
CA GLU A 279 48.28 -28.46 33.90
C GLU A 279 48.90 -27.08 33.55
N LYS A 280 50.24 -26.96 33.61
CA LYS A 280 50.95 -25.73 33.26
C LYS A 280 50.89 -25.46 31.75
N THR A 281 50.91 -26.50 30.93
CA THR A 281 50.81 -26.38 29.47
C THR A 281 49.40 -25.96 29.03
N GLU A 282 48.35 -26.49 29.66
CA GLU A 282 46.96 -26.10 29.38
C GLU A 282 46.67 -24.65 29.80
N ILE A 283 47.22 -24.19 30.93
CA ILE A 283 47.07 -22.80 31.37
C ILE A 283 47.76 -21.82 30.41
N GLU A 284 48.94 -22.16 29.89
CA GLU A 284 49.63 -21.32 28.91
C GLU A 284 48.92 -21.33 27.54
N GLU A 285 48.32 -22.44 27.14
CA GLU A 285 47.49 -22.52 25.93
C GLU A 285 46.21 -21.68 26.05
N LEU A 286 45.50 -21.76 27.18
CA LEU A 286 44.31 -20.94 27.46
C LEU A 286 44.63 -19.45 27.48
N LYS A 287 45.78 -19.05 28.04
CA LYS A 287 46.24 -17.65 27.98
C LYS A 287 46.48 -17.18 26.54
N GLY A 288 47.03 -18.06 25.70
CA GLY A 288 47.21 -17.79 24.26
C GLY A 288 45.87 -17.55 23.56
N GLN A 289 44.89 -18.43 23.78
CA GLN A 289 43.55 -18.30 23.21
C GLN A 289 42.83 -17.02 23.68
N ILE A 290 42.96 -16.66 24.96
CA ILE A 290 42.40 -15.41 25.52
C ILE A 290 43.03 -14.18 24.85
N ALA A 291 44.35 -14.17 24.67
CA ALA A 291 45.03 -13.06 23.99
C ALA A 291 44.58 -12.90 22.53
N GLU A 292 44.34 -14.01 21.83
CA GLU A 292 43.85 -14.00 20.45
C GLU A 292 42.38 -13.51 20.37
N LEU A 293 41.54 -13.92 21.31
CA LEU A 293 40.16 -13.45 21.44
C LEU A 293 40.09 -11.94 21.71
N ILE A 294 40.94 -11.41 22.60
CA ILE A 294 41.02 -9.97 22.87
C ILE A 294 41.36 -9.20 21.60
N LYS A 295 42.39 -9.65 20.86
CA LYS A 295 42.81 -9.01 19.62
C LYS A 295 41.71 -9.07 18.54
N SER A 296 40.98 -10.18 18.47
CA SER A 296 39.84 -10.33 17.57
C SER A 296 38.70 -9.36 17.93
N ASN A 297 38.41 -9.21 19.23
CA ASN A 297 37.36 -8.32 19.71
C ASN A 297 37.69 -6.83 19.48
N GLU A 298 38.94 -6.42 19.68
CA GLU A 298 39.42 -5.07 19.32
C GLU A 298 39.26 -4.81 17.82
N ALA A 299 39.61 -5.79 16.98
CA ALA A 299 39.46 -5.67 15.53
C ALA A 299 37.99 -5.61 15.09
N LEU A 300 37.10 -6.36 15.74
CA LEU A 300 35.65 -6.28 15.50
C LEU A 300 35.08 -4.93 15.92
N THR A 301 35.50 -4.42 17.08
CA THR A 301 35.08 -3.10 17.59
C THR A 301 35.45 -1.99 16.61
N ALA A 302 36.66 -2.02 16.06
CA ALA A 302 37.09 -1.06 15.03
C ALA A 302 36.24 -1.16 13.75
N LYS A 303 35.90 -2.38 13.30
CA LYS A 303 35.01 -2.57 12.14
C LYS A 303 33.62 -2.03 12.39
N VAL A 304 33.04 -2.28 13.56
CA VAL A 304 31.71 -1.77 13.93
C VAL A 304 31.70 -0.24 13.95
N SER A 305 32.75 0.39 14.48
CA SER A 305 32.89 1.85 14.44
C SER A 305 32.91 2.38 13.01
N ASN A 306 33.72 1.79 12.13
CA ASN A 306 33.81 2.22 10.73
C ASN A 306 32.47 2.02 9.99
N LEU A 307 31.76 0.91 10.23
CA LEU A 307 30.44 0.67 9.65
C LEU A 307 29.41 1.70 10.13
N ALA A 308 29.50 2.13 11.40
CA ALA A 308 28.63 3.17 11.93
C ALA A 308 28.87 4.51 11.23
N ASP A 309 30.13 4.88 10.99
CA ASP A 309 30.51 6.08 10.25
C ASP A 309 30.05 6.03 8.78
N ASP A 310 30.26 4.89 8.11
CA ASP A 310 29.79 4.66 6.73
C ASP A 310 28.26 4.76 6.62
N LEU A 311 27.53 4.22 7.61
CA LEU A 311 26.08 4.29 7.66
C LEU A 311 25.58 5.73 7.86
N LEU A 312 26.26 6.51 8.70
CA LEU A 312 25.96 7.93 8.88
C LEU A 312 26.21 8.73 7.59
N ALA A 313 27.31 8.45 6.90
CA ALA A 313 27.62 9.07 5.62
C ALA A 313 26.55 8.73 4.56
N TYR A 314 26.22 7.44 4.41
CA TYR A 314 25.17 6.97 3.49
C TYR A 314 23.81 7.63 3.79
N LYS A 315 23.41 7.69 5.07
CA LYS A 315 22.18 8.34 5.50
C LYS A 315 22.15 9.83 5.15
N SER A 316 23.29 10.52 5.25
CA SER A 316 23.39 11.93 4.90
C SER A 316 23.22 12.17 3.39
N GLU A 317 23.82 11.32 2.56
CA GLU A 317 23.69 11.42 1.10
C GLU A 317 22.27 11.08 0.64
N ALA A 318 21.68 10.00 1.18
CA ALA A 318 20.29 9.62 0.89
C ALA A 318 19.29 10.74 1.24
N ARG A 319 19.51 11.46 2.34
CA ARG A 319 18.69 12.64 2.72
C ARG A 319 18.81 13.77 1.71
N LYS A 320 20.02 14.02 1.19
CA LYS A 320 20.28 15.05 0.19
C LYS A 320 19.63 14.73 -1.15
N GLU A 321 19.73 13.48 -1.60
CA GLU A 321 19.04 13.00 -2.80
C GLU A 321 17.52 13.11 -2.65
N THR A 322 16.98 12.69 -1.50
CA THR A 322 15.55 12.81 -1.20
C THR A 322 15.07 14.26 -1.23
N ALA A 323 15.82 15.18 -0.63
CA ALA A 323 15.49 16.61 -0.67
C ALA A 323 15.48 17.17 -2.10
N SER A 324 16.43 16.76 -2.94
CA SER A 324 16.47 17.17 -4.35
C SER A 324 15.29 16.61 -5.16
N LEU A 325 14.86 15.37 -4.87
CA LEU A 325 13.69 14.77 -5.50
C LEU A 325 12.38 15.47 -5.09
N ILE A 326 12.26 15.86 -3.82
CA ILE A 326 11.11 16.63 -3.33
C ILE A 326 11.02 17.98 -4.06
N GLU A 327 12.14 18.71 -4.15
CA GLU A 327 12.19 19.98 -4.88
C GLU A 327 11.85 19.80 -6.37
N GLY A 328 12.31 18.71 -6.98
CA GLY A 328 11.97 18.35 -8.36
C GLY A 328 10.48 18.05 -8.55
N LYS A 329 9.85 17.36 -7.59
CA LYS A 329 8.43 17.04 -7.60
C LYS A 329 7.58 18.31 -7.50
N GLU A 330 7.90 19.23 -6.60
CA GLU A 330 7.18 20.50 -6.44
C GLU A 330 7.19 21.33 -7.74
N LYS A 331 8.36 21.42 -8.40
CA LYS A 331 8.47 22.09 -9.72
C LYS A 331 7.63 21.40 -10.80
N LEU A 332 7.57 20.07 -10.77
CA LEU A 332 6.76 19.30 -11.72
C LEU A 332 5.26 19.54 -11.48
N GLU A 333 4.82 19.59 -10.22
CA GLU A 333 3.43 19.88 -9.86
C GLU A 333 3.01 21.29 -10.27
N GLU A 334 3.89 22.28 -10.09
CA GLU A 334 3.66 23.65 -10.59
C GLU A 334 3.55 23.70 -12.12
N ALA A 335 4.44 23.01 -12.83
CA ALA A 335 4.38 22.89 -14.29
C ALA A 335 3.08 22.20 -14.76
N LEU A 336 2.65 21.14 -14.06
CA LEU A 336 1.40 20.44 -14.35
C LEU A 336 0.19 21.37 -14.22
N LYS A 337 0.15 22.18 -13.16
CA LYS A 337 -0.90 23.17 -12.94
C LYS A 337 -0.95 24.21 -14.07
N SER A 338 0.20 24.72 -14.49
CA SER A 338 0.28 25.66 -15.62
C SER A 338 -0.24 25.05 -16.93
N VAL A 339 0.10 23.79 -17.20
CA VAL A 339 -0.42 23.06 -18.39
C VAL A 339 -1.93 22.89 -18.32
N GLN A 340 -2.49 22.59 -17.13
CA GLN A 340 -3.94 22.49 -16.94
C GLN A 340 -4.65 23.82 -17.17
N GLU A 341 -4.07 24.94 -16.72
CA GLU A 341 -4.61 26.28 -16.98
C GLU A 341 -4.60 26.61 -18.48
N VAL A 342 -3.52 26.30 -19.20
CA VAL A 342 -3.43 26.45 -20.66
C VAL A 342 -4.48 25.59 -21.36
N LYS A 343 -4.67 24.34 -20.92
CA LYS A 343 -5.69 23.45 -21.47
C LYS A 343 -7.09 24.01 -21.29
N ALA A 344 -7.43 24.49 -20.09
CA ALA A 344 -8.72 25.10 -19.82
C ALA A 344 -8.97 26.36 -20.67
N GLY A 345 -7.93 27.20 -20.84
CA GLY A 345 -7.97 28.35 -21.72
C GLY A 345 -8.19 27.98 -23.19
N PHE A 346 -7.53 26.91 -23.66
CA PHE A 346 -7.70 26.41 -25.02
C PHE A 346 -9.10 25.84 -25.27
N ASP A 347 -9.64 25.07 -24.32
CA ASP A 347 -11.00 24.53 -24.39
C ASP A 347 -12.04 25.66 -24.47
N THR A 348 -11.85 26.72 -23.66
CA THR A 348 -12.69 27.92 -23.68
C THR A 348 -12.60 28.65 -25.03
N PHE A 349 -11.38 28.93 -25.49
CA PHE A 349 -11.15 29.58 -26.79
C PHE A 349 -11.78 28.81 -27.95
N LYS A 350 -11.71 27.47 -27.92
CA LYS A 350 -12.33 26.61 -28.90
C LYS A 350 -13.85 26.79 -28.92
N THR A 351 -14.50 26.76 -27.75
CA THR A 351 -15.96 26.94 -27.65
C THR A 351 -16.42 28.33 -28.12
N GLU A 352 -15.75 29.39 -27.68
CA GLU A 352 -16.09 30.76 -28.07
C GLU A 352 -15.88 31.00 -29.58
N SER A 353 -14.81 30.44 -30.13
CA SER A 353 -14.53 30.53 -31.57
C SER A 353 -15.59 29.80 -32.39
N GLU A 354 -15.99 28.59 -31.97
CA GLU A 354 -17.06 27.83 -32.63
C GLU A 354 -18.40 28.57 -32.59
N GLU A 355 -18.77 29.17 -31.46
CA GLU A 355 -20.00 29.97 -31.34
C GLU A 355 -19.95 31.23 -32.21
N LYS A 356 -18.83 31.96 -32.19
CA LYS A 356 -18.66 33.15 -33.01
C LYS A 356 -18.77 32.84 -34.49
N VAL A 357 -18.09 31.79 -34.96
CA VAL A 357 -18.19 31.33 -36.35
C VAL A 357 -19.62 30.94 -36.71
N LYS A 358 -20.34 30.21 -35.85
CA LYS A 358 -21.76 29.86 -36.07
C LYS A 358 -22.63 31.11 -36.17
N SER A 359 -22.43 32.10 -35.30
CA SER A 359 -23.23 33.34 -35.31
C SER A 359 -22.97 34.21 -36.55
N GLU A 360 -21.71 34.36 -36.97
CA GLU A 360 -21.36 35.10 -38.18
C GLU A 360 -21.93 34.41 -39.42
N ILE A 361 -21.88 33.08 -39.48
CA ILE A 361 -22.49 32.30 -40.56
C ILE A 361 -24.01 32.50 -40.59
N ALA A 362 -24.69 32.48 -39.44
CA ALA A 362 -26.12 32.71 -39.37
C ALA A 362 -26.51 34.11 -39.86
N SER A 363 -25.77 35.14 -39.44
CA SER A 363 -25.96 36.53 -39.88
C SER A 363 -25.76 36.70 -41.39
N VAL A 364 -24.70 36.09 -41.94
CA VAL A 364 -24.45 36.10 -43.38
C VAL A 364 -25.58 35.40 -44.14
N LYS A 365 -26.06 34.25 -43.63
CA LYS A 365 -27.18 33.52 -44.22
C LYS A 365 -28.46 34.37 -44.26
N GLU A 366 -28.81 35.01 -43.15
CA GLU A 366 -29.98 35.91 -43.07
C GLU A 366 -29.85 37.09 -44.04
N SER A 367 -28.67 37.72 -44.12
CA SER A 367 -28.40 38.80 -45.07
C SER A 367 -28.56 38.35 -46.53
N PHE A 368 -28.13 37.14 -46.87
CA PHE A 368 -28.35 36.58 -48.21
C PHE A 368 -29.82 36.29 -48.48
N GLU A 369 -30.53 35.68 -47.53
CA GLU A 369 -31.97 35.40 -47.66
C GLU A 369 -32.78 36.68 -47.87
N ASP A 370 -32.46 37.76 -47.18
CA ASP A 370 -33.13 39.04 -47.34
C ASP A 370 -32.76 39.74 -48.66
N LYS A 371 -31.51 39.62 -49.13
CA LYS A 371 -31.14 40.05 -50.49
C LYS A 371 -31.90 39.28 -51.57
N ILE A 372 -32.11 37.98 -51.36
CA ILE A 372 -32.90 37.15 -52.28
C ILE A 372 -34.38 37.57 -52.29
N LYS A 373 -34.96 37.93 -51.13
CA LYS A 373 -36.34 38.42 -51.04
C LYS A 373 -36.53 39.82 -51.66
N THR A 374 -35.51 40.67 -51.57
CA THR A 374 -35.54 42.05 -52.11
C THR A 374 -35.16 42.14 -53.58
N LEU A 375 -34.55 41.08 -54.13
CA LEU A 375 -34.49 40.85 -55.57
C LEU A 375 -35.90 40.59 -56.09
N ASP A 376 -36.58 41.68 -56.44
CA ASP A 376 -37.82 41.64 -57.19
C ASP A 376 -37.50 41.01 -58.57
N LEU A 377 -37.85 39.73 -58.75
CA LEU A 377 -37.98 39.10 -60.07
C LEU A 377 -39.20 39.70 -60.78
N ALA A 378 -39.25 41.03 -60.90
CA ALA A 378 -40.09 41.68 -61.86
C ALA A 378 -39.56 41.29 -63.24
N ASN A 379 -40.38 40.51 -63.97
CA ASN A 379 -40.20 40.12 -65.36
C ASN A 379 -39.43 41.16 -66.17
N SER A 380 -38.11 40.98 -66.25
CA SER A 380 -37.27 41.83 -67.08
C SER A 380 -37.36 41.26 -68.49
N THR A 381 -38.26 41.81 -69.30
CA THR A 381 -38.26 41.55 -70.75
C THR A 381 -36.98 42.11 -71.35
N VAL A 382 -36.00 41.23 -71.56
CA VAL A 382 -34.83 41.53 -72.39
C VAL A 382 -35.28 41.39 -73.84
N THR A 383 -35.42 42.52 -74.54
CA THR A 383 -35.60 42.54 -75.99
C THR A 383 -34.27 42.25 -76.67
N ASP A 384 -34.19 41.10 -77.35
CA ASP A 384 -33.14 40.76 -78.30
C ASP A 384 -33.19 41.75 -79.50
N PRO A 385 -32.12 42.53 -79.78
CA PRO A 385 -32.10 43.46 -80.90
C PRO A 385 -32.16 42.80 -82.29
N ASN A 386 -32.10 41.46 -82.39
CA ASN A 386 -31.96 40.75 -83.66
C ASN A 386 -33.07 39.73 -83.98
N ALA A 387 -34.14 39.64 -83.18
CA ALA A 387 -35.21 38.67 -83.41
C ALA A 387 -36.22 39.14 -84.47
N LYS A 388 -35.98 38.79 -85.74
CA LYS A 388 -37.02 38.83 -86.78
C LYS A 388 -37.98 37.65 -86.59
N ASN A 389 -39.27 37.97 -86.54
CA ASN A 389 -40.47 37.12 -86.50
C ASN A 389 -40.96 36.61 -85.13
N ASN A 390 -42.04 37.26 -84.69
CA ASN A 390 -43.15 36.80 -83.85
C ASN A 390 -43.19 35.31 -83.49
N LYS A 391 -42.84 34.99 -82.24
CA LYS A 391 -43.62 34.14 -81.34
C LYS A 391 -43.24 34.43 -79.90
N SER A 392 -44.21 34.87 -79.11
CA SER A 392 -44.10 34.96 -77.65
C SER A 392 -43.67 33.59 -77.13
N THR A 393 -42.50 33.54 -76.51
CA THR A 393 -42.02 32.34 -75.81
C THR A 393 -41.83 32.75 -74.36
N GLU A 394 -42.70 32.22 -73.50
CA GLU A 394 -42.63 32.37 -72.05
C GLU A 394 -41.42 31.54 -71.57
N VAL A 395 -40.30 32.20 -71.29
CA VAL A 395 -39.11 31.53 -70.74
C VAL A 395 -39.33 31.33 -69.25
N GLN A 396 -39.64 30.08 -68.87
CA GLN A 396 -39.79 29.71 -67.46
C GLN A 396 -38.45 29.85 -66.73
N VAL A 397 -38.45 30.71 -65.71
CA VAL A 397 -37.38 30.90 -64.74
C VAL A 397 -37.16 29.60 -63.92
N LYS A 398 -36.46 28.62 -64.51
CA LYS A 398 -36.07 27.38 -63.82
C LYS A 398 -34.61 27.37 -63.37
N GLU A 399 -33.75 28.22 -63.93
CA GLU A 399 -32.32 28.23 -63.60
C GLU A 399 -31.97 28.92 -62.28
N ALA A 400 -32.71 29.97 -61.87
CA ALA A 400 -32.44 30.65 -60.60
C ALA A 400 -32.72 29.77 -59.37
N ALA A 401 -33.76 28.93 -59.44
CA ALA A 401 -34.12 28.02 -58.34
C ALA A 401 -33.12 26.85 -58.17
N GLN A 402 -32.43 26.45 -59.24
CA GLN A 402 -31.39 25.41 -59.18
C GLN A 402 -30.09 25.91 -58.54
N GLN A 403 -29.70 27.17 -58.78
CA GLN A 403 -28.53 27.77 -58.11
C GLN A 403 -28.79 28.01 -56.61
N LEU A 404 -30.02 28.36 -56.22
CA LEU A 404 -30.42 28.50 -54.81
C LEU A 404 -30.35 27.17 -54.05
N LYS A 405 -30.78 26.06 -54.67
CA LYS A 405 -30.60 24.72 -54.12
C LYS A 405 -29.11 24.36 -53.98
N SER A 406 -28.29 24.64 -54.98
CA SER A 406 -26.85 24.31 -54.90
C SER A 406 -26.12 25.10 -53.82
N ILE A 407 -26.49 26.36 -53.56
CA ILE A 407 -25.90 27.15 -52.46
C ILE A 407 -26.32 26.58 -51.10
N THR A 408 -27.58 26.16 -50.96
CA THR A 408 -28.08 25.53 -49.72
C THR A 408 -27.41 24.18 -49.46
N ASP A 409 -27.18 23.39 -50.52
CA ASP A 409 -26.49 22.10 -50.44
C ASP A 409 -24.99 22.25 -50.15
N VAL A 410 -24.33 23.29 -50.67
CA VAL A 410 -22.93 23.64 -50.33
C VAL A 410 -22.81 24.07 -48.87
N PHE A 411 -23.77 24.84 -48.34
CA PHE A 411 -23.80 25.18 -46.92
C PHE A 411 -24.00 23.95 -46.03
N ASN A 412 -24.86 23.01 -46.42
CA ASN A 412 -25.09 21.79 -45.64
C ASN A 412 -23.92 20.79 -45.70
N ALA A 413 -23.12 20.79 -46.77
CA ALA A 413 -21.96 19.91 -46.91
C ALA A 413 -20.76 20.31 -46.03
N PHE A 414 -20.67 21.57 -45.60
CA PHE A 414 -19.62 22.07 -44.70
C PHE A 414 -19.87 21.72 -43.21
N TYR A 415 -21.02 21.13 -42.88
CA TYR A 415 -21.48 20.86 -41.50
C TYR A 415 -21.66 19.37 -41.16
N LYS A 416 -21.07 18.47 -41.96
CA LYS A 416 -20.73 17.10 -41.56
C LYS A 416 -19.24 17.01 -41.32
#